data_AF-A0A812WD64-F1
#
_entry.id   AF-A0A812WD64-F1
#
_cell.length_a   1.000
_cell.length_b   1.000
_cell.length_c   1.000
_cell.angle_alpha   90.00
_cell.angle_beta   90.00
_cell.angle_gamma   90.00
#
_symmetry.space_group_name_H-M   'P 1'
#
loop_
_entity.id
_entity.type
_entity.pdbx_description
1 polymer ?
#
loop_
_entity_poly.entity_id
_entity_poly.type
_entity_poly.pdbx_seq_one_letter_code
_entity_poly.pdbx_strand_id
1 'polypeptide(L)'
;MSAASTAERVSLLTSCGEWDLALGVIPTASIKSAPLYLLEAQAFHARAFVGNDRDGDTHRACEGAQHAINQLRQLNMASADEALLAQALLLKANTLANLAASEVLEFKQSLNEATSAVREAERVLCAFNLPDVANAYRIMGVIRQTRHQLRQEDTASLRKAQLYFLAAIREYEKHGVEASSEWYAVSHWNMYIILRRLDKAKKAVSFLKRAADLRAYSQGSKHPYTRRYQRLLQEEKGRLRRLQVCMGDAEMQQEVDSSLDEHDTYDTFSSGVQSLFRKEAAIR
;
A
#
# COMPACT_ATOMS: atom_id res chain seq x y z
N MET A 1 8.04 34.48 19.93
CA MET A 1 7.68 33.33 19.07
C MET A 1 7.72 32.09 19.95
N SER A 2 6.60 31.41 20.16
CA SER A 2 6.54 30.19 20.97
C SER A 2 7.32 29.08 20.26
N ALA A 3 8.27 28.43 20.93
CA ALA A 3 8.95 27.26 20.38
C ALA A 3 7.95 26.10 20.39
N ALA A 4 7.56 25.62 19.21
CA ALA A 4 6.73 24.44 19.07
C ALA A 4 7.36 23.26 19.81
N SER A 5 6.54 22.49 20.52
CA SER A 5 7.01 21.32 21.28
C SER A 5 7.66 20.29 20.33
N THR A 6 8.54 19.44 20.86
CA THR A 6 9.14 18.33 20.10
C THR A 6 8.07 17.48 19.40
N ALA A 7 6.94 17.24 20.08
CA ALA A 7 5.80 16.50 19.53
C ALA A 7 5.13 17.23 18.35
N GLU A 8 4.92 18.54 18.44
CA GLU A 8 4.35 19.35 17.34
C GLU A 8 5.28 19.40 16.14
N ARG A 9 6.60 19.56 16.37
CA ARG A 9 7.59 19.56 15.28
C ARG A 9 7.64 18.20 14.59
N VAL A 10 7.62 17.12 15.36
CA VAL A 10 7.54 15.76 14.83
C VAL A 10 6.25 15.57 14.00
N SER A 11 5.08 15.94 14.55
CA SER A 11 3.80 15.81 13.86
C SER A 11 3.72 16.61 12.55
N LEU A 12 4.35 17.80 12.50
CA LEU A 12 4.43 18.60 11.28
C LEU A 12 5.29 17.90 10.22
N LEU A 13 6.49 17.46 10.62
CA LEU A 13 7.44 16.79 9.72
C LEU A 13 6.86 15.49 9.15
N THR A 14 6.12 14.71 9.96
CA THR A 14 5.45 13.50 9.47
C THR A 14 4.33 13.78 8.47
N SER A 15 3.52 14.80 8.71
CA SER A 15 2.45 15.20 7.78
C SER A 15 2.97 15.64 6.41
N CYS A 16 4.21 16.13 6.38
CA CYS A 16 4.93 16.52 5.17
C CYS A 16 5.78 15.39 4.56
N GLY A 17 5.80 14.20 5.17
CA GLY A 17 6.62 13.08 4.71
C GLY A 17 8.13 13.25 4.96
N GLU A 18 8.53 14.19 5.82
CA GLU A 18 9.93 14.52 6.16
C GLU A 18 10.47 13.63 7.29
N TRP A 19 10.42 12.32 7.10
CA TRP A 19 10.73 11.32 8.14
C TRP A 19 12.18 11.36 8.64
N ASP A 20 13.14 11.67 7.77
CA ASP A 20 14.56 11.79 8.16
C ASP A 20 14.80 12.98 9.10
N LEU A 21 14.08 14.08 8.87
CA LEU A 21 14.10 15.24 9.76
C LEU A 21 13.38 14.93 11.07
N ALA A 22 12.27 14.18 11.02
CA ALA A 22 11.56 13.75 12.22
C ALA A 22 12.44 12.89 13.13
N LEU A 23 13.20 11.94 12.57
CA LEU A 23 14.17 11.12 13.31
C LEU A 23 15.24 11.96 14.03
N GLY A 24 15.75 13.01 13.38
CA GLY A 24 16.77 13.90 13.95
C GLY A 24 16.28 14.71 15.16
N VAL A 25 14.97 14.77 15.39
CA VAL A 25 14.35 15.49 16.51
C VAL A 25 14.03 14.55 17.68
N ILE A 26 14.07 13.21 17.48
CA ILE A 26 13.79 12.22 18.54
C ILE A 26 15.03 12.07 19.45
N PRO A 27 14.92 12.32 20.77
CA PRO A 27 16.03 12.10 21.70
C PRO A 27 16.42 10.62 21.77
N THR A 28 17.71 10.31 21.66
CA THR A 28 18.26 8.94 21.62
C THR A 28 18.23 8.20 22.98
N ALA A 29 17.86 8.86 24.08
CA ALA A 29 18.02 8.34 25.44
C ALA A 29 16.71 8.14 26.25
N SER A 30 15.52 8.31 25.66
CA SER A 30 14.24 8.20 26.41
C SER A 30 13.58 6.82 26.28
N ILE A 31 12.86 6.39 27.32
CA ILE A 31 11.85 5.31 27.23
C ILE A 31 10.91 5.67 26.07
N LYS A 32 11.02 4.97 24.96
CA LYS A 32 10.20 5.23 23.78
C LYS A 32 8.78 4.76 24.06
N SER A 33 7.80 5.64 23.89
CA SER A 33 6.39 5.29 23.85
C SER A 33 6.05 4.65 22.50
N ALA A 34 4.92 3.95 22.40
CA ALA A 34 4.49 3.31 21.17
C ALA A 34 4.45 4.25 19.94
N PRO A 35 3.98 5.53 20.06
CA PRO A 35 4.07 6.49 18.96
C PRO A 35 5.48 6.73 18.45
N LEU A 36 6.48 6.79 19.34
CA LEU A 36 7.88 7.03 18.96
C LEU A 36 8.48 5.82 18.24
N TYR A 37 8.17 4.60 18.69
CA TYR A 37 8.56 3.38 17.98
C TYR A 37 7.94 3.29 16.59
N LEU A 38 6.65 3.63 16.47
CA LEU A 38 5.96 3.63 15.20
C LEU A 38 6.58 4.63 14.23
N LEU A 39 6.85 5.85 14.70
CA LEU A 39 7.48 6.91 13.92
C LEU A 39 8.85 6.49 13.39
N GLU A 40 9.70 5.96 14.26
CA GLU A 40 11.02 5.47 13.88
C GLU A 40 10.93 4.35 12.85
N ALA A 41 9.98 3.42 13.04
CA ALA A 41 9.72 2.36 12.09
C ALA A 41 9.26 2.88 10.72
N GLN A 42 8.41 3.92 10.67
CA GLN A 42 7.96 4.56 9.43
C GLN A 42 9.13 5.20 8.68
N ALA A 43 10.04 5.84 9.40
CA ALA A 43 11.22 6.46 8.80
C ALA A 43 12.18 5.42 8.22
N PHE A 44 12.47 4.35 8.96
CA PHE A 44 13.26 3.23 8.43
C PHE A 44 12.58 2.57 7.23
N HIS A 45 11.25 2.38 7.27
CA HIS A 45 10.49 1.85 6.14
C HIS A 45 10.63 2.73 4.90
N ALA A 46 10.51 4.05 5.04
CA ALA A 46 10.68 4.99 3.93
C ALA A 46 12.11 4.95 3.36
N ARG A 47 13.12 4.96 4.25
CA ARG A 47 14.53 4.89 3.86
C ARG A 47 14.90 3.61 3.11
N ALA A 48 14.30 2.47 3.46
CA ALA A 48 14.56 1.21 2.78
C ALA A 48 14.27 1.23 1.26
N PHE A 49 13.45 2.17 0.77
CA PHE A 49 13.16 2.32 -0.67
C PHE A 49 14.11 3.26 -1.43
N VAL A 50 14.95 4.01 -0.72
CA VAL A 50 15.83 5.05 -1.31
C VAL A 50 17.29 4.93 -0.87
N GLY A 51 17.57 4.25 0.23
CA GLY A 51 18.89 4.12 0.84
C GLY A 51 19.70 2.92 0.34
N ASN A 52 20.98 2.91 0.69
CA ASN A 52 21.94 1.87 0.31
C ASN A 52 21.84 0.60 1.19
N ASP A 53 21.34 0.72 2.42
CA ASP A 53 21.16 -0.39 3.38
C ASP A 53 19.69 -0.82 3.45
N ARG A 54 19.15 -1.31 2.33
CA ARG A 54 17.74 -1.68 2.22
C ARG A 54 17.35 -2.73 3.27
N ASP A 55 18.15 -3.79 3.42
CA ASP A 55 17.79 -4.91 4.30
C ASP A 55 17.89 -4.51 5.77
N GLY A 56 18.94 -3.77 6.16
CA GLY A 56 19.09 -3.25 7.51
C GLY A 56 17.99 -2.28 7.90
N ASP A 57 17.65 -1.33 7.01
CA ASP A 57 16.55 -0.39 7.26
C ASP A 57 15.19 -1.12 7.31
N THR A 58 14.97 -2.14 6.46
CA THR A 58 13.71 -2.89 6.48
C THR A 58 13.58 -3.76 7.75
N HIS A 59 14.68 -4.33 8.25
CA HIS A 59 14.68 -5.08 9.52
C HIS A 59 14.32 -4.17 10.70
N ARG A 60 14.98 -3.00 10.81
CA ARG A 60 14.70 -2.02 11.87
C ARG A 60 13.27 -1.49 11.81
N ALA A 61 12.71 -1.31 10.61
CA ALA A 61 11.31 -0.95 10.45
C ALA A 61 10.37 -2.02 11.00
N CYS A 62 10.69 -3.30 10.79
CA CYS A 62 9.89 -4.41 11.31
C CYS A 62 9.98 -4.52 12.83
N GLU A 63 11.19 -4.41 13.39
CA GLU A 63 11.42 -4.42 14.85
C GLU A 63 10.73 -3.25 15.55
N GLY A 64 10.88 -2.03 15.02
CA GLY A 64 10.22 -0.84 15.58
C GLY A 64 8.70 -0.96 15.58
N ALA A 65 8.12 -1.46 14.48
CA ALA A 65 6.68 -1.72 14.43
C ALA A 65 6.25 -2.79 15.45
N GLN A 66 7.04 -3.85 15.64
CA GLN A 66 6.77 -4.88 16.65
C GLN A 66 6.84 -4.33 18.08
N HIS A 67 7.80 -3.46 18.39
CA HIS A 67 7.90 -2.81 19.69
C HIS A 67 6.69 -1.92 19.97
N ALA A 68 6.24 -1.14 18.97
CA ALA A 68 5.03 -0.33 19.09
C ALA A 68 3.79 -1.22 19.39
N ILE A 69 3.60 -2.32 18.66
CA ILE A 69 2.51 -3.27 18.87
C ILE A 69 2.54 -3.84 20.30
N ASN A 70 3.72 -4.28 20.77
CA ASN A 70 3.86 -4.88 22.09
C ASN A 70 3.49 -3.89 23.21
N GLN A 71 3.91 -2.63 23.10
CA GLN A 71 3.55 -1.60 24.08
C GLN A 71 2.06 -1.28 24.06
N LEU A 72 1.45 -1.14 22.87
CA LEU A 72 0.02 -0.84 22.77
C LEU A 72 -0.83 -1.94 23.39
N ARG A 73 -0.48 -3.21 23.16
CA ARG A 73 -1.20 -4.34 23.78
C ARG A 73 -1.07 -4.42 25.30
N GLN A 74 -0.03 -3.82 25.89
CA GLN A 74 0.16 -3.80 27.35
C GLN A 74 -0.67 -2.71 28.02
N LEU A 75 -1.08 -1.70 27.28
CA LEU A 75 -1.95 -0.64 27.74
C LEU A 75 -3.41 -1.15 27.62
N ASN A 76 -4.21 -1.13 28.70
CA ASN A 76 -5.63 -1.50 28.64
C ASN A 76 -6.39 -0.39 27.87
N MET A 77 -6.82 -0.65 26.63
CA MET A 77 -6.98 0.40 25.59
C MET A 77 -8.29 1.21 25.64
N ALA A 78 -8.16 2.51 25.31
CA ALA A 78 -9.20 3.41 24.81
C ALA A 78 -9.17 3.46 23.26
N SER A 79 -10.15 4.09 22.60
CA SER A 79 -10.29 4.08 21.13
C SER A 79 -9.13 4.73 20.35
N ALA A 80 -8.41 5.70 20.92
CA ALA A 80 -7.29 6.38 20.26
C ALA A 80 -6.07 5.46 20.08
N ASP A 81 -5.90 4.50 20.98
CA ASP A 81 -4.77 3.58 20.94
C ASP A 81 -4.99 2.44 19.93
N GLU A 82 -6.25 2.11 19.65
CA GLU A 82 -6.65 1.11 18.64
C GLU A 82 -6.31 1.57 17.22
N ALA A 83 -6.49 2.86 16.92
CA ALA A 83 -6.05 3.44 15.65
C ALA A 83 -4.53 3.32 15.48
N LEU A 84 -3.77 3.59 16.55
CA LEU A 84 -2.32 3.49 16.54
C LEU A 84 -1.85 2.03 16.41
N LEU A 85 -2.55 1.10 17.05
CA LEU A 85 -2.30 -0.33 16.92
C LEU A 85 -2.51 -0.80 15.48
N ALA A 86 -3.62 -0.40 14.86
CA ALA A 86 -3.89 -0.68 13.46
C ALA A 86 -2.79 -0.14 12.54
N GLN A 87 -2.33 1.10 12.75
CA GLN A 87 -1.23 1.68 11.97
C GLN A 87 0.08 0.89 12.13
N ALA A 88 0.43 0.48 13.36
CA ALA A 88 1.62 -0.32 13.61
C ALA A 88 1.54 -1.71 12.95
N LEU A 89 0.38 -2.36 13.01
CA LEU A 89 0.11 -3.63 12.34
C LEU A 89 0.22 -3.50 10.81
N LEU A 90 -0.36 -2.45 10.22
CA LEU A 90 -0.28 -2.20 8.78
C LEU A 90 1.16 -1.91 8.34
N LEU A 91 1.92 -1.13 9.11
CA LEU A 91 3.32 -0.87 8.81
C LEU A 91 4.13 -2.17 8.83
N LYS A 92 3.99 -2.96 9.90
CA LYS A 92 4.66 -4.26 10.02
C LYS A 92 4.35 -5.16 8.83
N ALA A 93 3.07 -5.26 8.48
CA ALA A 93 2.64 -6.08 7.34
C ALA A 93 3.23 -5.61 6.00
N ASN A 94 3.23 -4.31 5.75
CA ASN A 94 3.79 -3.75 4.52
C ASN A 94 5.31 -3.99 4.46
N THR A 95 6.02 -3.79 5.57
CA THR A 95 7.45 -4.08 5.69
C THR A 95 7.76 -5.55 5.40
N LEU A 96 7.05 -6.47 6.05
CA LEU A 96 7.22 -7.92 5.83
C LEU A 96 6.90 -8.36 4.39
N ALA A 97 5.88 -7.77 3.77
CA ALA A 97 5.55 -8.05 2.37
C ALA A 97 6.66 -7.61 1.41
N ASN A 98 7.34 -6.50 1.71
CA ASN A 98 8.47 -5.99 0.93
C ASN A 98 9.78 -6.76 1.19
N LEU A 99 10.01 -7.24 2.43
CA LEU A 99 11.11 -8.17 2.75
C LEU A 99 10.98 -9.48 1.99
N ALA A 100 9.77 -10.05 1.96
CA ALA A 100 9.54 -11.27 1.22
C ALA A 100 9.83 -11.10 -0.29
N ALA A 101 9.61 -9.89 -0.83
CA ALA A 101 9.90 -9.58 -2.22
C ALA A 101 11.38 -9.34 -2.53
N SER A 102 12.26 -9.16 -1.53
CA SER A 102 13.71 -9.00 -1.74
C SER A 102 14.47 -10.33 -1.70
N GLU A 103 13.81 -11.47 -1.45
CA GLU A 103 14.43 -12.81 -1.35
C GLU A 103 15.43 -12.99 -0.18
N VAL A 104 15.50 -12.03 0.75
CA VAL A 104 16.48 -11.98 1.85
C VAL A 104 16.07 -12.78 3.10
N LEU A 105 14.82 -13.27 3.19
CA LEU A 105 14.27 -13.96 4.37
C LEU A 105 13.54 -15.26 4.03
N GLU A 106 13.24 -16.07 5.04
CA GLU A 106 12.28 -17.19 4.97
C GLU A 106 10.89 -16.70 4.55
N PHE A 107 10.73 -16.53 3.23
CA PHE A 107 9.66 -15.76 2.60
C PHE A 107 8.25 -16.22 2.96
N LYS A 108 8.08 -17.52 3.22
CA LYS A 108 6.77 -18.10 3.60
C LYS A 108 6.32 -17.62 4.97
N GLN A 109 7.23 -17.56 5.94
CA GLN A 109 6.89 -17.12 7.30
C GLN A 109 6.56 -15.63 7.31
N SER A 110 7.38 -14.81 6.64
CA SER A 110 7.16 -13.36 6.54
C SER A 110 5.79 -13.02 5.91
N LEU A 111 5.41 -13.70 4.82
CA LEU A 111 4.10 -13.46 4.19
C LEU A 111 2.91 -13.99 4.98
N ASN A 112 3.10 -15.03 5.80
CA ASN A 112 2.06 -15.50 6.72
C ASN A 112 1.86 -14.52 7.86
N GLU A 113 2.94 -14.02 8.43
CA GLU A 113 2.92 -13.01 9.48
C GLU A 113 2.34 -11.69 8.99
N ALA A 114 2.73 -11.24 7.79
CA ALA A 114 2.14 -10.08 7.14
C ALA A 114 0.62 -10.24 6.97
N THR A 115 0.15 -11.42 6.51
CA THR A 115 -1.30 -11.69 6.39
C THR A 115 -2.02 -11.61 7.73
N SER A 116 -1.45 -12.20 8.78
CA SER A 116 -2.04 -12.14 10.13
C SER A 116 -2.13 -10.70 10.64
N ALA A 117 -1.06 -9.91 10.46
CA ALA A 117 -1.03 -8.51 10.88
C ALA A 117 -2.05 -7.64 10.13
N VAL A 118 -2.19 -7.77 8.80
CA VAL A 118 -3.23 -7.03 8.05
C VAL A 118 -4.63 -7.40 8.51
N ARG A 119 -4.91 -8.70 8.75
CA ARG A 119 -6.24 -9.15 9.20
C ARG A 119 -6.57 -8.67 10.60
N GLU A 120 -5.57 -8.55 11.47
CA GLU A 120 -5.76 -7.94 12.78
C GLU A 120 -6.04 -6.44 12.64
N ALA A 121 -5.24 -5.72 11.85
CA ALA A 121 -5.46 -4.30 11.60
C ALA A 121 -6.86 -4.03 11.02
N GLU A 122 -7.28 -4.79 10.00
CA GLU A 122 -8.60 -4.65 9.39
C GLU A 122 -9.73 -4.84 10.42
N ARG A 123 -9.63 -5.86 11.30
CA ARG A 123 -10.63 -6.08 12.35
C ARG A 123 -10.75 -4.87 13.27
N VAL A 124 -9.61 -4.30 13.69
CA VAL A 124 -9.57 -3.10 14.53
C VAL A 124 -10.18 -1.91 13.79
N LEU A 125 -9.75 -1.66 12.55
CA LEU A 125 -10.23 -0.55 11.72
C LEU A 125 -11.74 -0.62 11.48
N CYS A 126 -12.27 -1.81 11.18
CA CYS A 126 -13.70 -2.02 10.99
C CYS A 126 -14.49 -1.88 12.30
N ALA A 127 -13.98 -2.41 13.42
CA ALA A 127 -14.67 -2.33 14.71
C ALA A 127 -14.83 -0.88 15.20
N PHE A 128 -13.87 -0.02 14.89
CA PHE A 128 -13.86 1.40 15.28
C PHE A 128 -14.20 2.37 14.13
N ASN A 129 -14.65 1.85 12.97
CA ASN A 129 -15.00 2.64 11.77
C ASN A 129 -13.92 3.66 11.36
N LEU A 130 -12.66 3.22 11.37
CA LEU A 130 -11.50 4.05 11.05
C LEU A 130 -11.23 4.07 9.53
N PRO A 131 -10.85 5.23 8.95
CA PRO A 131 -10.76 5.41 7.49
C PRO A 131 -9.61 4.65 6.82
N ASP A 132 -8.65 4.11 7.60
CA ASP A 132 -7.45 3.44 7.08
C ASP A 132 -7.69 2.02 6.53
N VAL A 133 -8.94 1.54 6.50
CA VAL A 133 -9.31 0.22 5.94
C VAL A 133 -8.85 0.06 4.48
N ALA A 134 -8.87 1.15 3.71
CA ALA A 134 -8.38 1.18 2.34
C ALA A 134 -6.90 0.75 2.23
N ASN A 135 -6.08 1.14 3.20
CA ASN A 135 -4.66 0.78 3.23
C ASN A 135 -4.47 -0.71 3.59
N ALA A 136 -5.33 -1.27 4.44
CA ALA A 136 -5.35 -2.71 4.73
C ALA A 136 -5.60 -3.53 3.46
N TYR A 137 -6.60 -3.14 2.66
CA TYR A 137 -6.87 -3.79 1.37
C TYR A 137 -5.71 -3.66 0.40
N ARG A 138 -5.09 -2.48 0.30
CA ARG A 138 -3.90 -2.28 -0.53
C ARG A 138 -2.76 -3.23 -0.11
N ILE A 139 -2.46 -3.34 1.18
CA ILE A 139 -1.38 -4.21 1.66
C ILE A 139 -1.71 -5.69 1.43
N MET A 140 -2.97 -6.11 1.58
CA MET A 140 -3.39 -7.47 1.23
C MET A 140 -3.18 -7.76 -0.27
N GLY A 141 -3.48 -6.81 -1.15
CA GLY A 141 -3.18 -6.91 -2.58
C GLY A 141 -1.68 -7.10 -2.85
N VAL A 142 -0.82 -6.34 -2.16
CA VAL A 142 0.65 -6.49 -2.26
C VAL A 142 1.07 -7.89 -1.81
N ILE A 143 0.59 -8.38 -0.67
CA ILE A 143 0.90 -9.73 -0.17
C ILE A 143 0.54 -10.80 -1.21
N ARG A 144 -0.64 -10.69 -1.84
CA ARG A 144 -1.08 -11.63 -2.89
C ARG A 144 -0.21 -11.56 -4.13
N GLN A 145 0.13 -10.36 -4.56
CA GLN A 145 1.03 -10.13 -5.69
C GLN A 145 2.44 -10.70 -5.42
N THR A 146 2.97 -10.55 -4.19
CA THR A 146 4.27 -11.11 -3.81
C THR A 146 4.24 -12.63 -3.75
N ARG A 147 3.17 -13.24 -3.21
CA ARG A 147 2.98 -14.70 -3.24
C ARG A 147 3.00 -15.25 -4.66
N HIS A 148 2.28 -14.61 -5.58
CA HIS A 148 2.27 -15.02 -6.98
C HIS A 148 3.67 -15.01 -7.62
N GLN A 149 4.46 -13.95 -7.37
CA GLN A 149 5.83 -13.86 -7.90
C GLN A 149 6.74 -14.96 -7.40
N LEU A 150 6.69 -15.26 -6.09
CA LEU A 150 7.62 -16.20 -5.47
C LEU A 150 7.25 -17.66 -5.70
N ARG A 151 5.95 -17.96 -5.75
CA ARG A 151 5.45 -19.33 -5.94
C ARG A 151 5.11 -19.66 -7.38
N GLN A 152 5.28 -18.70 -8.30
CA GLN A 152 4.79 -18.78 -9.68
C GLN A 152 3.33 -19.28 -9.71
N GLU A 153 2.50 -18.73 -8.82
CA GLU A 153 1.09 -19.15 -8.73
C GLU A 153 0.34 -18.79 -10.02
N ASP A 154 -0.84 -19.36 -10.19
CA ASP A 154 -1.67 -19.11 -11.36
C ASP A 154 -2.15 -17.65 -11.49
N THR A 155 -2.75 -17.35 -12.64
CA THR A 155 -3.42 -16.09 -12.95
C THR A 155 -4.52 -15.74 -11.93
N ALA A 156 -5.09 -16.71 -11.21
CA ALA A 156 -6.12 -16.46 -10.20
C ALA A 156 -5.57 -15.68 -9.00
N SER A 157 -4.29 -15.86 -8.65
CA SER A 157 -3.64 -15.10 -7.58
C SER A 157 -3.44 -13.63 -7.93
N LEU A 158 -3.11 -13.33 -9.19
CA LEU A 158 -3.10 -11.96 -9.71
C LEU A 158 -4.49 -11.33 -9.73
N ARG A 159 -5.53 -12.09 -10.10
CA ARG A 159 -6.92 -11.62 -10.03
C ARG A 159 -7.31 -11.27 -8.60
N LYS A 160 -6.95 -12.09 -7.60
CA LYS A 160 -7.19 -11.75 -6.18
C LYS A 160 -6.48 -10.46 -5.77
N ALA A 161 -5.23 -10.25 -6.18
CA ALA A 161 -4.54 -8.98 -5.94
C ALA A 161 -5.26 -7.80 -6.59
N GLN A 162 -5.73 -7.96 -7.83
CA GLN A 162 -6.55 -6.97 -8.53
C GLN A 162 -7.80 -6.59 -7.74
N LEU A 163 -8.55 -7.58 -7.22
CA LEU A 163 -9.76 -7.32 -6.42
C LEU A 163 -9.45 -6.49 -5.17
N TYR A 164 -8.36 -6.80 -4.47
CA TYR A 164 -7.94 -6.05 -3.29
C TYR A 164 -7.52 -4.61 -3.62
N PHE A 165 -6.81 -4.39 -4.72
CA PHE A 165 -6.44 -3.03 -5.13
C PHE A 165 -7.66 -2.22 -5.58
N LEU A 166 -8.64 -2.83 -6.26
CA LEU A 166 -9.92 -2.17 -6.57
C LEU A 166 -10.69 -1.81 -5.29
N ALA A 167 -10.75 -2.70 -4.31
CA ALA A 167 -11.38 -2.43 -3.02
C ALA A 167 -10.71 -1.26 -2.31
N ALA A 168 -9.36 -1.22 -2.29
CA ALA A 168 -8.62 -0.09 -1.73
C ALA A 168 -8.97 1.24 -2.39
N ILE A 169 -9.00 1.28 -3.74
CA ILE A 169 -9.36 2.49 -4.51
C ILE A 169 -10.77 2.97 -4.15
N ARG A 170 -11.74 2.05 -4.10
CA ARG A 170 -13.13 2.36 -3.78
C ARG A 170 -13.32 2.87 -2.36
N GLU A 171 -12.60 2.31 -1.38
CA GLU A 171 -12.66 2.81 0.00
C GLU A 171 -12.05 4.21 0.13
N TYR A 172 -10.95 4.51 -0.57
CA TYR A 172 -10.43 5.88 -0.62
C TYR A 172 -11.42 6.88 -1.23
N GLU A 173 -12.13 6.48 -2.30
CA GLU A 173 -13.17 7.30 -2.94
C GLU A 173 -14.39 7.51 -2.04
N LYS A 174 -14.85 6.45 -1.38
CA LYS A 174 -15.97 6.50 -0.43
C LYS A 174 -15.73 7.50 0.71
N HIS A 175 -14.50 7.55 1.21
CA HIS A 175 -14.13 8.42 2.33
C HIS A 175 -13.67 9.83 1.90
N GLY A 176 -13.64 10.14 0.60
CA GLY A 176 -13.28 11.47 0.09
C GLY A 176 -11.84 11.90 0.39
N VAL A 177 -10.92 10.93 0.48
CA VAL A 177 -9.50 11.13 0.83
C VAL A 177 -8.58 10.91 -0.36
N GLU A 178 -9.09 11.02 -1.59
CA GLU A 178 -8.36 10.72 -2.82
C GLU A 178 -7.15 11.64 -3.02
N ALA A 179 -7.35 12.92 -2.74
CA ALA A 179 -6.37 13.97 -2.98
C ALA A 179 -5.33 14.08 -1.84
N SER A 180 -5.68 13.62 -0.63
CA SER A 180 -4.85 13.71 0.57
C SER A 180 -4.05 12.45 0.86
N SER A 181 -4.47 11.29 0.34
CA SER A 181 -3.79 10.02 0.60
C SER A 181 -2.80 9.66 -0.51
N GLU A 182 -1.50 9.69 -0.20
CA GLU A 182 -0.48 9.15 -1.11
C GLU A 182 -0.73 7.69 -1.49
N TRP A 183 -1.33 6.94 -0.59
CA TRP A 183 -1.65 5.52 -0.78
C TRP A 183 -2.73 5.31 -1.83
N TYR A 184 -3.60 6.29 -2.09
CA TYR A 184 -4.56 6.23 -3.20
C TYR A 184 -3.83 6.20 -4.55
N ALA A 185 -2.82 7.07 -4.73
CA ALA A 185 -1.99 7.05 -5.92
C ALA A 185 -1.19 5.74 -6.06
N VAL A 186 -0.69 5.19 -4.93
CA VAL A 186 -0.01 3.88 -4.91
C VAL A 186 -0.97 2.74 -5.29
N SER A 187 -2.23 2.79 -4.89
CA SER A 187 -3.22 1.77 -5.29
C SER A 187 -3.49 1.78 -6.79
N HIS A 188 -3.58 2.95 -7.43
CA HIS A 188 -3.67 3.07 -8.90
C HIS A 188 -2.40 2.54 -9.59
N TRP A 189 -1.23 2.83 -9.04
CA TRP A 189 0.03 2.27 -9.53
C TRP A 189 0.08 0.74 -9.41
N ASN A 190 -0.37 0.18 -8.29
CA ASN A 190 -0.44 -1.27 -8.09
C ASN A 190 -1.42 -1.93 -9.07
N MET A 191 -2.54 -1.26 -9.36
CA MET A 191 -3.48 -1.70 -10.40
C MET A 191 -2.83 -1.75 -11.78
N TYR A 192 -2.06 -0.71 -12.14
CA TYR A 192 -1.28 -0.72 -13.37
C TYR A 192 -0.35 -1.94 -13.44
N ILE A 193 0.39 -2.25 -12.38
CA ILE A 193 1.30 -3.41 -12.38
C ILE A 193 0.53 -4.72 -12.58
N ILE A 194 -0.58 -4.92 -11.87
CA ILE A 194 -1.37 -6.16 -12.00
C ILE A 194 -1.97 -6.28 -13.39
N LEU A 195 -2.56 -5.21 -13.93
CA LEU A 195 -3.16 -5.24 -15.26
C LEU A 195 -2.12 -5.47 -16.36
N ARG A 196 -0.90 -4.94 -16.21
CA ARG A 196 0.24 -5.27 -17.10
C ARG A 196 0.58 -6.76 -17.07
N ARG A 197 0.52 -7.41 -15.91
CA ARG A 197 0.80 -8.85 -15.76
C ARG A 197 -0.36 -9.76 -16.21
N LEU A 198 -1.55 -9.19 -16.30
CA LEU A 198 -2.73 -9.85 -16.87
C LEU A 198 -2.91 -9.53 -18.36
N ASP A 199 -1.88 -8.96 -19.01
CA ASP A 199 -1.87 -8.53 -20.42
C ASP A 199 -2.99 -7.55 -20.82
N LYS A 200 -3.57 -6.83 -19.85
CA LYS A 200 -4.60 -5.80 -20.06
C LYS A 200 -3.97 -4.42 -20.29
N ALA A 201 -3.12 -4.29 -21.30
CA ALA A 201 -2.23 -3.14 -21.50
C ALA A 201 -2.97 -1.78 -21.57
N LYS A 202 -4.09 -1.70 -22.32
CA LYS A 202 -4.90 -0.47 -22.44
C LYS A 202 -5.42 0.02 -21.08
N LYS A 203 -6.03 -0.88 -20.30
CA LYS A 203 -6.53 -0.56 -18.96
C LYS A 203 -5.39 -0.22 -18.01
N ALA A 204 -4.26 -0.92 -18.10
CA ALA A 204 -3.11 -0.60 -17.28
C ALA A 204 -2.64 0.85 -17.47
N VAL A 205 -2.59 1.34 -18.72
CA VAL A 205 -2.17 2.71 -19.03
C VAL A 205 -3.11 3.77 -18.45
N SER A 206 -4.42 3.53 -18.35
CA SER A 206 -5.34 4.48 -17.72
C SER A 206 -5.07 4.61 -16.21
N PHE A 207 -4.81 3.49 -15.53
CA PHE A 207 -4.42 3.48 -14.12
C PHE A 207 -3.06 4.15 -13.88
N LEU A 208 -2.08 3.92 -14.76
CA LEU A 208 -0.79 4.60 -14.68
C LEU A 208 -0.91 6.12 -14.84
N LYS A 209 -1.74 6.56 -15.79
CA LYS A 209 -2.04 7.99 -15.96
C LYS A 209 -2.64 8.58 -14.69
N ARG A 210 -3.65 7.91 -14.11
CA ARG A 210 -4.28 8.37 -12.87
C ARG A 210 -3.29 8.45 -11.70
N ALA A 211 -2.42 7.44 -11.54
CA ALA A 211 -1.37 7.45 -10.52
C ALA A 211 -0.38 8.61 -10.71
N ALA A 212 0.01 8.92 -11.96
CA ALA A 212 0.89 10.04 -12.29
C ALA A 212 0.24 11.39 -11.97
N ASP A 213 -1.02 11.57 -12.34
CA ASP A 213 -1.78 12.81 -12.09
C ASP A 213 -1.95 13.05 -10.58
N LEU A 214 -2.28 12.00 -9.81
CA LEU A 214 -2.44 12.08 -8.35
C LEU A 214 -1.12 12.43 -7.65
N ARG A 215 0.00 11.79 -8.03
CA ARG A 215 1.33 12.13 -7.48
C ARG A 215 1.78 13.54 -7.86
N ALA A 216 1.48 13.99 -9.08
CA ALA A 216 1.78 15.35 -9.51
C ALA A 216 0.99 16.39 -8.72
N TYR A 217 -0.27 16.08 -8.40
CA TYR A 217 -1.12 16.93 -7.56
C TYR A 217 -0.61 17.00 -6.11
N SER A 218 -0.32 15.86 -5.46
CA SER A 218 0.01 15.84 -4.03
C SER A 218 1.47 16.22 -3.72
N GLN A 219 2.42 15.84 -4.57
CA GLN A 219 3.86 16.04 -4.31
C GLN A 219 4.56 16.96 -5.32
N GLY A 220 3.82 17.44 -6.33
CA GLY A 220 4.35 18.28 -7.38
C GLY A 220 5.00 17.53 -8.54
N SER A 221 5.14 18.24 -9.66
CA SER A 221 5.68 17.69 -10.92
C SER A 221 7.18 17.34 -10.86
N LYS A 222 7.92 17.94 -9.93
CA LYS A 222 9.36 17.71 -9.78
C LYS A 222 9.69 16.51 -8.88
N HIS A 223 8.72 15.95 -8.17
CA HIS A 223 8.94 14.82 -7.27
C HIS A 223 9.49 13.58 -8.01
N PRO A 224 10.45 12.83 -7.45
CA PRO A 224 11.06 11.69 -8.12
C PRO A 224 10.06 10.63 -8.61
N TYR A 225 9.05 10.29 -7.80
CA TYR A 225 8.02 9.33 -8.21
C TYR A 225 7.11 9.88 -9.32
N THR A 226 6.75 11.16 -9.28
CA THR A 226 5.96 11.79 -10.34
C THR A 226 6.68 11.70 -11.68
N ARG A 227 7.97 12.07 -11.73
CA ARG A 227 8.78 11.98 -12.95
C ARG A 227 8.90 10.54 -13.45
N ARG A 228 9.07 9.58 -12.54
CA ARG A 228 9.14 8.15 -12.88
C ARG A 228 7.84 7.68 -13.53
N TYR A 229 6.68 8.00 -12.97
CA TYR A 229 5.38 7.59 -13.52
C TYR A 229 5.12 8.25 -14.88
N GLN A 230 5.43 9.53 -15.02
CA GLN A 230 5.29 10.25 -16.29
C GLN A 230 6.17 9.66 -17.39
N ARG A 231 7.44 9.33 -17.10
CA ARG A 231 8.34 8.68 -18.06
C ARG A 231 7.77 7.34 -18.53
N LEU A 232 7.38 6.48 -17.58
CA LEU A 232 6.81 5.17 -17.89
C LEU A 232 5.51 5.29 -18.69
N LEU A 233 4.68 6.30 -18.41
CA LEU A 233 3.47 6.55 -19.17
C LEU A 233 3.76 6.88 -20.64
N GLN A 234 4.83 7.63 -20.92
CA GLN A 234 5.24 7.92 -22.30
C GLN A 234 5.74 6.66 -23.01
N GLU A 235 6.52 5.84 -22.32
CA GLU A 235 7.01 4.56 -22.84
C GLU A 235 5.87 3.61 -23.19
N GLU A 236 4.90 3.44 -22.29
CA GLU A 236 3.73 2.58 -22.48
C GLU A 236 2.81 3.08 -23.59
N LYS A 237 2.58 4.40 -23.70
CA LYS A 237 1.87 4.99 -24.85
C LYS A 237 2.61 4.74 -26.17
N GLY A 238 3.94 4.78 -26.16
CA GLY A 238 4.76 4.42 -27.32
C GLY A 238 4.60 2.95 -27.70
N ARG A 239 4.60 2.04 -26.72
CA ARG A 239 4.37 0.59 -26.93
C ARG A 239 2.99 0.31 -27.52
N LEU A 240 1.93 0.90 -26.96
CA LEU A 240 0.56 0.71 -27.46
C LEU A 240 0.40 1.19 -28.91
N ARG A 241 0.98 2.35 -29.26
CA ARG A 241 0.95 2.85 -30.64
C ARG A 241 1.63 1.90 -31.62
N ARG A 242 2.76 1.30 -31.24
CA ARG A 242 3.43 0.30 -32.09
C ARG A 242 2.59 -0.96 -32.25
N LEU A 243 1.97 -1.45 -31.19
CA LEU A 243 1.08 -2.62 -31.26
C LEU A 243 -0.13 -2.34 -32.17
N GLN A 244 -0.73 -1.16 -32.08
CA GLN A 244 -1.85 -0.76 -32.94
C GLN A 244 -1.47 -0.75 -34.43
N VAL A 245 -0.28 -0.26 -34.77
CA VAL A 245 0.22 -0.29 -36.16
C VAL A 245 0.45 -1.73 -36.64
N CYS A 246 0.82 -2.66 -35.76
CA CYS A 246 1.08 -4.05 -36.11
C CYS A 246 -0.18 -4.93 -36.25
N MET A 247 -1.24 -4.68 -35.46
CA MET A 247 -2.45 -5.53 -35.44
C MET A 247 -3.63 -4.98 -36.25
N GLY A 248 -3.56 -3.74 -36.74
CA GLY A 248 -4.68 -3.08 -37.40
C GLY A 248 -5.82 -2.70 -36.43
N ASP A 249 -6.67 -1.74 -36.82
CA ASP A 249 -7.65 -1.14 -35.90
C ASP A 249 -8.82 -2.07 -35.51
N ALA A 250 -9.11 -3.11 -36.31
CA ALA A 250 -10.26 -4.00 -36.10
C ALA A 250 -10.05 -5.03 -34.96
N GLU A 251 -8.86 -5.63 -34.85
CA GLU A 251 -8.55 -6.61 -33.79
C GLU A 251 -8.46 -5.94 -32.40
N MET A 252 -8.05 -4.67 -32.37
CA MET A 252 -7.96 -3.87 -31.15
C MET A 252 -9.31 -3.54 -30.51
N GLN A 253 -10.39 -3.45 -31.29
CA GLN A 253 -11.72 -3.10 -30.77
C GLN A 253 -12.38 -4.31 -30.07
N GLN A 254 -12.14 -5.52 -30.56
CA GLN A 254 -12.72 -6.76 -30.03
C GLN A 254 -12.18 -7.15 -28.64
N GLU A 255 -10.94 -6.77 -28.35
CA GLU A 255 -10.30 -6.90 -27.04
C GLU A 255 -10.84 -5.89 -25.99
N VAL A 256 -11.44 -4.78 -26.46
CA VAL A 256 -12.04 -3.74 -25.61
C VAL A 256 -13.42 -4.18 -25.12
N ASP A 257 -14.26 -4.68 -26.03
CA ASP A 257 -15.66 -5.02 -25.73
C ASP A 257 -15.80 -6.28 -24.86
N SER A 258 -14.95 -7.30 -25.06
CA SER A 258 -14.91 -8.49 -24.20
C SER A 258 -14.42 -8.23 -22.77
N SER A 259 -13.90 -7.02 -22.50
CA SER A 259 -13.35 -6.64 -21.20
C SER A 259 -14.26 -5.68 -20.41
N LEU A 260 -15.35 -5.17 -21.02
CA LEU A 260 -16.26 -4.21 -20.40
C LEU A 260 -17.42 -4.85 -19.61
N ASP A 261 -17.59 -6.17 -19.70
CA ASP A 261 -18.50 -6.92 -18.84
C ASP A 261 -17.91 -7.12 -17.44
N GLU A 262 -18.01 -6.09 -16.60
CA GLU A 262 -18.02 -6.23 -15.14
C GLU A 262 -18.75 -5.01 -14.57
N HIS A 263 -20.06 -4.94 -14.87
CA HIS A 263 -21.04 -4.11 -14.17
C HIS A 263 -21.33 -4.71 -12.78
N ASP A 264 -20.30 -4.86 -11.94
CA ASP A 264 -20.49 -5.22 -10.54
C ASP A 264 -20.71 -3.94 -9.72
N THR A 265 -21.96 -3.74 -9.36
CA THR A 265 -22.46 -2.65 -8.53
C THR A 265 -21.76 -2.60 -7.17
N TYR A 266 -21.67 -1.38 -6.63
CA TYR A 266 -20.93 -0.97 -5.43
C TYR A 266 -21.11 -1.91 -4.21
N ASP A 267 -22.32 -2.43 -3.98
CA ASP A 267 -22.66 -3.21 -2.78
C ASP A 267 -22.26 -4.70 -2.86
N THR A 268 -22.29 -5.29 -4.06
CA THR A 268 -22.02 -6.73 -4.25
C THR A 268 -20.53 -7.05 -4.12
N PHE A 269 -19.66 -6.09 -4.47
CA PHE A 269 -18.21 -6.29 -4.49
C PHE A 269 -17.53 -5.97 -3.15
N SER A 270 -17.96 -4.92 -2.44
CA SER A 270 -17.43 -4.64 -1.08
C SER A 270 -17.83 -5.75 -0.11
N SER A 271 -19.09 -6.22 -0.18
CA SER A 271 -19.53 -7.42 0.52
C SER A 271 -18.79 -8.69 0.06
N GLY A 272 -18.45 -8.78 -1.24
CA GLY A 272 -17.63 -9.85 -1.81
C GLY A 272 -16.20 -9.91 -1.29
N VAL A 273 -15.51 -8.76 -1.15
CA VAL A 273 -14.14 -8.70 -0.61
C VAL A 273 -14.13 -8.93 0.91
N GLN A 274 -15.09 -8.36 1.64
CA GLN A 274 -15.28 -8.70 3.07
C GLN A 274 -15.64 -10.19 3.25
N SER A 275 -16.44 -10.76 2.35
CA SER A 275 -16.76 -12.20 2.32
C SER A 275 -15.53 -13.05 1.98
N LEU A 276 -14.66 -12.61 1.07
CA LEU A 276 -13.36 -13.23 0.80
C LEU A 276 -12.48 -13.22 2.06
N PHE A 277 -12.39 -12.09 2.76
CA PHE A 277 -11.66 -12.00 4.03
C PHE A 277 -12.24 -12.95 5.09
N ARG A 278 -13.57 -13.00 5.25
CA ARG A 278 -14.25 -13.89 6.21
C ARG A 278 -14.09 -15.37 5.85
N LYS A 279 -14.27 -15.75 4.59
CA LYS A 279 -14.10 -17.13 4.10
C LYS A 279 -12.67 -17.61 4.27
N GLU A 280 -11.67 -16.77 3.98
CA GLU A 280 -10.27 -17.14 4.17
C GLU A 280 -9.81 -17.07 5.64
N ALA A 281 -10.60 -16.48 6.54
CA ALA A 281 -10.39 -16.56 7.98
C ALA A 281 -10.95 -17.87 8.57
N ALA A 282 -12.01 -18.43 7.96
CA ALA A 282 -12.68 -19.65 8.42
C ALA A 282 -11.99 -20.98 7.98
N ILE A 283 -10.96 -20.92 7.13
CA ILE A 283 -10.20 -22.11 6.64
C ILE A 283 -8.98 -22.41 7.55
N ARG A 284 -9.00 -21.98 8.81
CA ARG A 284 -8.00 -22.33 9.84
C ARG A 284 -8.70 -22.67 11.13
#